data_AF-A0A963J2V4-F1
#
_entry.id   AF-A0A963J2V4-F1
#
_cell.length_a   1.000
_cell.length_b   1.000
_cell.length_c   1.000
_cell.angle_alpha   90.00
_cell.angle_beta   90.00
_cell.angle_gamma   90.00
#
_symmetry.space_group_name_H-M   'P 1'
#
loop_
_entity.id
_entity.type
_entity.pdbx_description
1 polymer ?
#
loop_
_entity_poly.entity_id
_entity_poly.type
_entity_poly.pdbx_seq_one_letter_code
_entity_poly.pdbx_strand_id
1 'polypeptide(L)'
;AGEPLPLQQQDIQLSGHAIEVRLYAEDPYNGFAPQTGPVQFWRPELALTGRARGQCAFGEVRIDAGIQEGGEITPWYDPMVAKLIAHGRDRSDAIRRLMAALEDSPLLGVQSNARFLRDL
;
A
#
# COMPACT_ATOMS: atom_id res chain seq x y z
N ALA A 1 -13.49 -29.83 2.06
CA ALA A 1 -12.10 -29.65 2.53
C ALA A 1 -11.27 -30.81 1.99
N GLY A 2 -10.12 -30.54 1.38
CA GLY A 2 -9.28 -31.55 0.72
C GLY A 2 -9.23 -31.45 -0.81
N GLU A 3 -9.49 -30.28 -1.39
CA GLU A 3 -9.33 -30.10 -2.83
C GLU A 3 -7.85 -30.17 -3.23
N PRO A 4 -7.53 -30.77 -4.40
CA PRO A 4 -6.16 -30.82 -4.89
C PRO A 4 -5.67 -29.42 -5.28
N LEU A 5 -4.36 -29.21 -5.23
CA LEU A 5 -3.76 -27.98 -5.76
C LEU A 5 -3.96 -27.94 -7.28
N PRO A 6 -4.46 -26.83 -7.86
CA PRO A 6 -4.79 -26.77 -9.28
C PRO A 6 -3.57 -26.68 -10.20
N LEU A 7 -2.37 -26.46 -9.65
CA LEU A 7 -1.12 -26.28 -10.38
C LEU A 7 -0.01 -27.15 -9.78
N GLN A 8 0.87 -27.65 -10.64
CA GLN A 8 2.11 -28.29 -10.22
C GLN A 8 3.24 -27.27 -10.13
N GLN A 9 4.34 -27.62 -9.46
CA GLN A 9 5.48 -26.71 -9.25
C GLN A 9 6.04 -26.14 -10.57
N GLN A 10 6.07 -26.95 -11.64
CA GLN A 10 6.56 -26.54 -12.96
C GLN A 10 5.63 -25.57 -13.69
N ASP A 11 4.37 -25.48 -13.28
CA ASP A 11 3.38 -24.56 -13.85
C ASP A 11 3.47 -23.17 -13.19
N ILE A 12 4.18 -23.04 -12.05
CA ILE A 12 4.34 -21.80 -11.32
C ILE A 12 5.43 -20.95 -12.00
N GLN A 13 5.01 -19.88 -12.66
CA GLN A 13 5.90 -18.91 -13.29
C GLN A 13 6.04 -17.65 -12.43
N LEU A 14 7.27 -17.23 -12.17
CA LEU A 14 7.58 -15.95 -11.54
C LEU A 14 7.77 -14.90 -12.64
N SER A 15 7.00 -13.81 -12.58
CA SER A 15 7.08 -12.74 -13.56
C SER A 15 7.07 -11.36 -12.88
N GLY A 16 7.86 -10.44 -13.42
CA GLY A 16 7.98 -9.09 -12.88
C GLY A 16 8.59 -9.02 -11.48
N HIS A 17 8.35 -7.91 -10.79
CA HIS A 17 8.77 -7.67 -9.41
C HIS A 17 7.65 -7.00 -8.63
N ALA A 18 7.40 -7.46 -7.41
CA ALA A 18 6.42 -6.87 -6.51
C ALA A 18 7.12 -6.29 -5.27
N ILE A 19 6.65 -5.13 -4.81
CA ILE A 19 7.09 -4.50 -3.56
C ILE A 19 5.84 -4.13 -2.76
N GLU A 20 5.81 -4.55 -1.50
CA GLU A 20 4.81 -4.15 -0.51
C GLU A 20 5.43 -3.17 0.49
N VAL A 21 4.70 -2.11 0.83
CA VAL A 21 4.94 -1.29 2.02
C VAL A 21 3.73 -1.28 2.92
N ARG A 22 3.98 -1.18 4.22
CA ARG A 22 2.95 -1.04 5.26
C ARG A 22 2.83 0.41 5.66
N LEU A 23 1.69 1.02 5.31
CA LEU A 23 1.34 2.34 5.76
C LEU A 23 0.90 2.26 7.21
N TYR A 24 1.64 2.94 8.08
CA TYR A 24 1.39 3.01 9.51
C TYR A 24 0.93 4.42 9.88
N ALA A 25 -0.06 4.51 10.76
CA ALA A 25 -0.41 5.72 11.50
C ALA A 25 0.62 5.97 12.61
N GLU A 26 1.84 6.30 12.19
CA GLU A 26 2.99 6.60 13.04
C GLU A 26 3.65 7.88 12.55
N ASP A 27 4.33 8.60 13.44
CA ASP A 27 5.12 9.78 13.09
C ASP A 27 6.63 9.45 13.07
N PRO A 28 7.26 9.25 11.90
CA PRO A 28 8.69 8.99 11.80
C PRO A 28 9.57 10.13 12.36
N TYR A 29 9.07 11.36 12.37
CA TYR A 29 9.81 12.53 12.87
C TYR A 29 9.71 12.67 14.39
N ASN A 30 8.84 11.88 15.02
CA ASN A 30 8.71 11.76 16.46
C ASN A 30 8.96 10.32 16.93
N GLY A 31 10.01 9.68 16.38
CA GLY A 31 10.46 8.36 16.82
C GLY A 31 9.48 7.22 16.53
N PHE A 32 8.69 7.34 15.45
CA PHE A 32 7.64 6.38 15.07
C PHE A 32 6.53 6.25 16.13
N ALA A 33 6.24 7.32 16.87
CA ALA A 33 5.14 7.32 17.83
C ALA A 33 3.79 7.04 17.16
N PRO A 34 3.01 6.04 17.63
CA PRO A 34 1.68 5.74 17.10
C PRO A 34 0.74 6.95 17.18
N GLN A 35 -0.13 7.06 16.19
CA GLN A 35 -1.11 8.13 16.05
C GLN A 35 -2.51 7.56 16.13
N THR A 36 -3.40 8.29 16.81
CA THR A 36 -4.82 7.98 16.92
C THR A 36 -5.63 9.20 16.54
N GLY A 37 -6.82 8.99 16.02
CA GLY A 37 -7.73 10.08 15.67
C GLY A 37 -8.55 9.80 14.42
N PRO A 38 -9.34 10.79 13.98
CA PRO A 38 -10.24 10.63 12.85
C PRO A 38 -9.48 10.59 11.53
N VAL A 39 -9.93 9.71 10.63
CA VAL A 39 -9.52 9.66 9.24
C VAL A 39 -10.31 10.72 8.48
N GLN A 40 -9.73 11.91 8.27
CA GLN A 40 -10.41 13.03 7.64
C GLN A 40 -10.47 12.89 6.12
N PHE A 41 -9.46 12.29 5.51
CA PHE A 41 -9.42 12.01 4.08
C PHE A 41 -8.66 10.72 3.84
N TRP A 42 -9.27 9.80 3.09
CA TRP A 42 -8.64 8.56 2.64
C TRP A 42 -9.38 8.00 1.43
N ARG A 43 -8.79 8.18 0.25
CA ARG A 43 -9.34 7.74 -1.06
C ARG A 43 -8.27 7.06 -1.91
N PRO A 44 -7.75 5.90 -1.46
CA PRO A 44 -6.64 5.21 -2.13
C PRO A 44 -6.98 4.76 -3.56
N GLU A 45 -8.27 4.61 -3.89
CA GLU A 45 -8.74 4.31 -5.24
C GLU A 45 -8.31 5.35 -6.28
N LEU A 46 -8.02 6.59 -5.86
CA LEU A 46 -7.51 7.63 -6.76
C LEU A 46 -6.14 7.26 -7.33
N ALA A 47 -5.29 6.56 -6.57
CA ALA A 47 -4.00 6.06 -7.06
C ALA A 47 -4.15 5.05 -8.21
N LEU A 48 -5.28 4.32 -8.28
CA LEU A 48 -5.56 3.36 -9.35
C LEU A 48 -5.87 4.06 -10.69
N THR A 49 -6.37 5.28 -10.61
CA THR A 49 -6.66 6.13 -11.79
C THR A 49 -5.55 7.15 -12.09
N GLY A 50 -4.58 7.28 -11.17
CA GLY A 50 -3.51 8.27 -11.19
C GLY A 50 -2.23 7.83 -11.90
N ARG A 51 -1.08 8.36 -11.46
CA ARG A 51 0.23 8.17 -12.11
C ARG A 51 0.79 6.76 -11.88
N ALA A 52 0.26 6.07 -10.88
CA ALA A 52 0.59 4.67 -10.61
C ALA A 52 -0.03 3.71 -11.64
N ARG A 53 -0.98 4.17 -12.46
CA ARG A 53 -1.58 3.37 -13.53
C ARG A 53 -0.52 2.97 -14.57
N GLY A 54 -0.12 1.70 -14.53
CA GLY A 54 0.76 1.10 -15.53
C GLY A 54 -0.01 0.67 -16.78
N GLN A 55 0.49 0.99 -17.96
CA GLN A 55 0.00 0.44 -19.23
C GLN A 55 0.68 -0.91 -19.55
N CYS A 56 0.52 -1.96 -18.73
CA CYS A 56 1.20 -3.23 -19.04
C CYS A 56 0.50 -4.46 -18.45
N ALA A 57 0.82 -5.64 -19.00
CA ALA A 57 0.41 -6.97 -18.55
C ALA A 57 0.74 -7.33 -17.07
N PHE A 58 1.38 -6.43 -16.32
CA PHE A 58 1.86 -6.62 -14.94
C PHE A 58 0.95 -5.95 -13.88
N GLY A 59 -0.32 -5.69 -14.22
CA GLY A 59 -1.35 -5.26 -13.26
C GLY A 59 -1.30 -3.80 -12.77
N GLU A 60 -2.30 -3.46 -11.97
CA GLU A 60 -2.47 -2.18 -11.25
C GLU A 60 -1.89 -2.28 -9.83
N VAL A 61 -1.69 -1.14 -9.16
CA VAL A 61 -1.32 -1.14 -7.74
C VAL A 61 -2.45 -1.76 -6.92
N ARG A 62 -2.11 -2.62 -5.97
CA ARG A 62 -3.08 -3.20 -5.03
C ARG A 62 -2.97 -2.47 -3.70
N ILE A 63 -4.13 -2.11 -3.14
CA ILE A 63 -4.22 -1.47 -1.84
C ILE A 63 -5.16 -2.27 -0.96
N ASP A 64 -4.63 -2.84 0.11
CA ASP A 64 -5.41 -3.55 1.12
C ASP A 64 -5.49 -2.63 2.35
N ALA A 65 -6.66 -2.04 2.62
CA ALA A 65 -6.87 -1.11 3.72
C ALA A 65 -7.83 -1.67 4.78
N GLY A 66 -7.52 -1.40 6.06
CA GLY A 66 -8.39 -1.72 7.21
C GLY A 66 -9.18 -0.52 7.73
N ILE A 67 -9.13 0.61 7.03
CA ILE A 67 -9.75 1.88 7.41
C ILE A 67 -10.59 2.46 6.27
N GLN A 68 -11.43 3.44 6.60
CA GLN A 68 -12.22 4.21 5.64
C GLN A 68 -12.27 5.68 6.05
N GLU A 69 -12.50 6.57 5.09
CA GLU A 69 -12.76 7.99 5.34
C GLU A 69 -13.93 8.17 6.32
N GLY A 70 -13.78 9.07 7.29
CA GLY A 70 -14.74 9.29 8.38
C GLY A 70 -14.64 8.28 9.53
N GLY A 71 -13.80 7.25 9.43
CA GLY A 71 -13.49 6.33 10.53
C GLY A 71 -12.54 6.92 11.57
N GLU A 72 -12.17 6.09 12.56
CA GLU A 72 -11.25 6.47 13.64
C GLU A 72 -10.17 5.40 13.84
N ILE A 73 -8.93 5.84 13.98
CA ILE A 73 -7.79 4.99 14.37
C ILE A 73 -7.68 5.04 15.89
N THR A 74 -7.85 3.89 16.53
CA THR A 74 -7.87 3.75 18.00
C THR A 74 -6.56 3.17 18.52
N PRO A 75 -6.18 3.39 19.79
CA PRO A 75 -4.91 2.92 20.35
C PRO A 75 -4.89 1.41 20.68
N TRP A 76 -6.00 0.70 20.45
CA TRP A 76 -6.18 -0.67 20.94
C TRP A 76 -5.65 -1.75 19.99
N TYR A 77 -5.28 -1.36 18.77
CA TYR A 77 -4.85 -2.26 17.71
C TYR A 77 -3.54 -1.81 17.08
N ASP A 78 -3.00 -2.63 16.18
CA ASP A 78 -1.83 -2.30 15.38
C ASP A 78 -2.05 -1.02 14.56
N PRO A 79 -1.10 -0.06 14.52
CA PRO A 79 -1.26 1.18 13.77
C PRO A 79 -1.18 1.00 12.24
N MET A 80 -1.11 -0.23 11.71
CA MET A 80 -1.11 -0.49 10.27
C MET A 80 -2.50 -0.20 9.70
N VAL A 81 -2.57 0.81 8.83
CA VAL A 81 -3.83 1.25 8.23
C VAL A 81 -4.05 0.72 6.82
N ALA A 82 -2.98 0.49 6.07
CA ALA A 82 -3.04 -0.07 4.73
C ALA A 82 -1.74 -0.75 4.31
N LYS A 83 -1.84 -1.61 3.30
CA LYS A 83 -0.71 -2.15 2.52
C LYS A 83 -0.82 -1.62 1.11
N LEU A 84 0.27 -1.05 0.60
CA LEU A 84 0.38 -0.65 -0.80
C LEU A 84 1.34 -1.60 -1.48
N ILE A 85 0.87 -2.28 -2.53
CA ILE A 85 1.63 -3.30 -3.25
C ILE A 85 1.69 -2.90 -4.72
N ALA A 86 2.90 -2.65 -5.22
CA ALA A 86 3.13 -2.37 -6.63
C ALA A 86 3.79 -3.56 -7.31
N HIS A 87 3.24 -4.00 -8.43
CA HIS A 87 3.86 -4.95 -9.36
C HIS A 87 4.32 -4.21 -10.62
N GLY A 88 5.55 -4.49 -11.04
CA GLY A 88 6.17 -3.89 -12.21
C GLY A 88 6.91 -4.93 -13.04
N ARG A 89 7.26 -4.56 -14.28
CA ARG A 89 8.03 -5.45 -15.17
C ARG A 89 9.42 -5.79 -14.63
N ASP A 90 9.98 -4.87 -13.84
CA ASP A 90 11.27 -4.96 -13.17
C ASP A 90 11.19 -4.21 -11.82
N ARG A 91 12.23 -4.32 -10.99
CA ARG A 91 12.25 -3.71 -9.65
C ARG A 91 12.10 -2.19 -9.71
N SER A 92 12.70 -1.52 -10.68
CA SER A 92 12.67 -0.06 -10.81
C SER A 92 11.28 0.44 -11.20
N ASP A 93 10.58 -0.27 -12.10
CA ASP A 93 9.19 0.01 -12.43
C ASP A 93 8.27 -0.18 -11.22
N ALA A 94 8.49 -1.24 -10.42
CA ALA A 94 7.72 -1.49 -9.19
C ALA A 94 7.90 -0.33 -8.18
N ILE A 95 9.14 0.13 -7.95
CA ILE A 95 9.42 1.28 -7.06
C ILE A 95 8.74 2.54 -7.57
N ARG A 96 8.91 2.88 -8.86
CA ARG A 96 8.31 4.08 -9.45
C ARG A 96 6.79 4.09 -9.30
N ARG A 97 6.13 2.95 -9.52
CA ARG A 97 4.68 2.79 -9.33
C ARG A 97 4.30 2.93 -7.85
N LEU A 98 5.07 2.35 -6.95
CA LEU A 98 4.83 2.43 -5.51
C LEU A 98 4.93 3.86 -4.98
N MET A 99 5.95 4.60 -5.40
CA MET A 99 6.11 6.02 -5.05
C MET A 99 4.92 6.85 -5.53
N ALA A 100 4.49 6.64 -6.79
CA ALA A 100 3.31 7.31 -7.33
C ALA A 100 2.04 6.96 -6.53
N ALA A 101 1.87 5.71 -6.11
CA ALA A 101 0.71 5.30 -5.32
C ALA A 101 0.69 5.91 -3.91
N LEU A 102 1.86 6.05 -3.27
CA LEU A 102 1.99 6.74 -1.99
C LEU A 102 1.67 8.24 -2.13
N GLU A 103 2.07 8.88 -3.22
CA GLU A 103 1.74 10.29 -3.50
C GLU A 103 0.26 10.51 -3.82
N ASP A 104 -0.34 9.59 -4.59
CA ASP A 104 -1.73 9.67 -5.02
C ASP A 104 -2.73 9.15 -3.96
N SER A 105 -2.25 8.64 -2.81
CA SER A 105 -3.07 8.14 -1.69
C SER A 105 -2.83 8.92 -0.38
N PRO A 106 -3.16 10.22 -0.30
CA PRO A 106 -2.95 10.96 0.93
C PRO A 106 -3.88 10.47 2.04
N LEU A 107 -3.31 10.23 3.22
CA LEU A 107 -4.04 9.99 4.47
C LEU A 107 -3.98 11.26 5.32
N LEU A 108 -5.14 11.90 5.55
CA LEU A 108 -5.24 13.12 6.35
C LEU A 108 -6.03 12.87 7.64
N GLY A 109 -5.71 13.65 8.68
CA GLY A 109 -6.31 13.56 10.02
C GLY A 109 -5.39 12.96 11.08
N VAL A 110 -4.43 12.14 10.66
CA VAL A 110 -3.34 11.61 11.51
C VAL A 110 -2.01 11.71 10.78
N GLN A 111 -0.89 11.73 11.52
CA GLN A 111 0.42 11.54 10.90
C GLN A 111 0.58 10.07 10.47
N SER A 112 1.38 9.87 9.42
CA SER A 112 1.70 8.53 8.93
C SER A 112 3.14 8.45 8.44
N ASN A 113 3.63 7.22 8.28
CA ASN A 113 4.95 6.97 7.73
C ASN A 113 5.02 7.11 6.19
N ALA A 114 3.96 7.54 5.50
CA ALA A 114 3.90 7.59 4.03
C ALA A 114 5.07 8.34 3.39
N ARG A 115 5.43 9.50 3.94
CA ARG A 115 6.55 10.31 3.44
C ARG A 115 7.89 9.61 3.63
N PHE A 116 8.10 9.00 4.80
CA PHE A 116 9.30 8.19 5.07
C PHE A 116 9.41 7.02 4.09
N LEU A 117 8.30 6.33 3.79
CA LEU A 117 8.26 5.23 2.83
C LEU A 117 8.60 5.65 1.39
N ARG A 118 8.16 6.85 0.99
CA ARG A 118 8.45 7.38 -0.35
C ARG A 118 9.93 7.77 -0.51
N ASP A 119 10.56 8.24 0.57
CA ASP A 119 11.91 8.80 0.54
C ASP A 119 13.03 7.72 0.73
N LEU A 120 12.65 6.45 0.95
CA LEU A 120 13.52 5.27 1.07
C LEU A 120 14.08 4.79 -0.29
#